data_AF-A0A850R404-F1
#
_entry.id   AF-A0A850R404-F1
#
_cell.length_a   1.000
_cell.length_b   1.000
_cell.length_c   1.000
_cell.angle_alpha   90.00
_cell.angle_beta   90.00
_cell.angle_gamma   90.00
#
_symmetry.space_group_name_H-M   'P 1'
#
loop_
_entity.id
_entity.type
_entity.pdbx_description
1 polymer ?
#
loop_
_entity_poly.entity_id
_entity_poly.type
_entity_poly.pdbx_seq_one_letter_code
_entity_poly.pdbx_strand_id
1 'polypeptide(L)' 'GTPFRVASLLCQEKTVAEVLTGTNMQMAAEMLLERDVIGFNEFTEQALAAGRRGITCLKLQLSAHHKVESVEDGI' A
#
# COMPACT_ATOMS: atom_id res chain seq x y z
N GLY A 1 4.28 -9.19 14.65
CA GLY A 1 3.60 -9.87 15.78
C GLY A 1 3.40 -11.34 15.48
N THR A 2 2.96 -12.14 16.46
CA THR A 2 2.73 -13.59 16.29
C THR A 2 1.92 -13.96 15.04
N PRO A 3 0.84 -13.24 14.65
CA PRO A 3 0.08 -13.55 13.43
C PRO A 3 0.93 -13.50 12.14
N PHE A 4 1.71 -12.42 11.95
CA PHE A 4 2.59 -12.28 10.78
C PHE A 4 3.61 -13.43 10.73
N ARG A 5 4.26 -13.75 11.85
CA ARG A 5 5.27 -14.81 11.90
C ARG A 5 4.71 -16.18 11.50
N VAL A 6 3.54 -16.53 12.02
CA VAL A 6 2.88 -17.82 11.71
C VAL A 6 2.44 -17.85 10.25
N ALA A 7 1.83 -16.77 9.76
CA ALA A 7 1.42 -16.66 8.36
C ALA A 7 2.63 -16.77 7.41
N SER A 8 3.75 -16.09 7.71
CA SER A 8 4.96 -16.15 6.88
C SER A 8 5.56 -17.55 6.82
N LEU A 9 5.54 -18.30 7.93
CA LEU A 9 6.00 -19.70 7.92
C LEU A 9 5.14 -20.57 7.00
N LEU A 10 3.82 -20.44 7.07
CA LEU A 10 2.90 -21.16 6.18
C LEU A 10 3.07 -20.75 4.71
N CYS A 11 3.42 -19.49 4.47
CA CYS A 11 3.60 -18.94 3.13
C CYS A 11 4.79 -19.55 2.39
N GLN A 12 5.86 -19.94 3.10
CA GLN A 12 7.06 -20.54 2.51
C GLN A 12 6.79 -21.86 1.78
N GLU A 13 5.73 -22.57 2.15
CA GLU A 13 5.35 -23.84 1.54
C GLU A 13 4.41 -23.67 0.33
N LYS A 14 4.13 -22.44 -0.10
CA LYS A 14 3.16 -22.12 -1.17
C LYS A 14 3.87 -21.47 -2.35
N THR A 15 3.48 -21.86 -3.57
CA THR A 15 4.00 -21.27 -4.81
C THR A 15 3.36 -19.92 -5.14
N VAL A 16 2.13 -19.66 -4.64
CA VAL A 16 1.37 -18.43 -4.88
C VAL A 16 0.72 -18.00 -3.56
N ALA A 17 1.52 -17.40 -2.67
CA ALA A 17 1.04 -16.78 -1.44
C ALA A 17 2.00 -15.66 -1.02
N GLU A 18 1.46 -14.62 -0.39
CA GLU A 18 2.23 -13.53 0.21
C GLU A 18 1.52 -13.07 1.48
N VAL A 19 2.28 -12.61 2.46
CA VAL A 19 1.79 -12.11 3.75
C VAL A 19 2.12 -10.63 3.87
N LEU A 20 1.09 -9.80 3.76
CA LEU A 20 1.20 -8.37 3.99
C LEU A 20 0.89 -8.03 5.45
N THR A 21 1.58 -7.03 6.00
CA THR A 21 1.37 -6.51 7.35
C THR A 21 1.12 -5.00 7.30
N GLY A 22 0.60 -4.44 8.39
CA GLY A 22 0.23 -3.03 8.45
C GLY A 22 -1.00 -2.69 7.61
N THR A 23 -1.87 -3.69 7.39
CA THR A 23 -3.14 -3.49 6.70
C THR A 23 -3.92 -2.34 7.33
N ASN A 24 -4.33 -1.41 6.51
CA ASN A 24 -5.15 -0.27 6.88
C ASN A 24 -6.40 -0.21 5.99
N MET A 25 -7.31 0.72 6.29
CA MET A 25 -8.58 0.83 5.57
C MET A 25 -8.39 1.14 4.08
N GLN A 26 -7.38 1.94 3.72
CA GLN A 26 -7.08 2.25 2.31
C GLN A 26 -6.69 0.99 1.54
N MET A 27 -5.73 0.23 2.06
CA MET A 27 -5.29 -1.04 1.50
C MET A 27 -6.46 -2.03 1.38
N ALA A 28 -7.25 -2.20 2.43
CA ALA A 28 -8.37 -3.12 2.43
C ALA A 28 -9.45 -2.75 1.41
N ALA A 29 -9.81 -1.46 1.32
CA ALA A 29 -10.84 -0.98 0.40
C ALA A 29 -10.42 -1.13 -1.07
N GLU A 30 -9.21 -0.68 -1.43
CA GLU A 30 -8.71 -0.79 -2.81
C GLU A 30 -8.58 -2.26 -3.23
N MET A 31 -7.97 -3.10 -2.39
CA MET A 31 -7.74 -4.50 -2.70
C MET A 31 -9.04 -5.32 -2.79
N LEU A 32 -10.08 -4.95 -2.04
CA LEU A 32 -11.39 -5.60 -2.19
C LEU A 32 -12.06 -5.27 -3.53
N LEU A 33 -11.80 -4.10 -4.11
CA LEU A 33 -12.38 -3.67 -5.39
C LEU A 33 -11.61 -4.23 -6.59
N GLU A 34 -10.29 -4.41 -6.46
CA GLU A 34 -9.41 -4.74 -7.59
C GLU A 34 -9.04 -6.22 -7.69
N ARG A 35 -9.32 -7.03 -6.65
CA ARG A 35 -8.88 -8.44 -6.54
C ARG A 35 -9.17 -9.34 -7.74
N ASP A 36 -10.24 -9.07 -8.48
CA ASP A 36 -10.71 -9.92 -9.58
C ASP A 36 -10.18 -9.43 -10.95
N VAL A 37 -9.40 -8.35 -10.96
CA VAL A 37 -8.98 -7.62 -12.17
C VAL A 37 -7.46 -7.69 -12.40
N ILE A 38 -6.67 -7.88 -11.34
CA ILE A 38 -5.21 -7.83 -11.39
C ILE A 38 -4.56 -9.16 -10.99
N GLY A 39 -3.35 -9.41 -11.50
CA GLY A 39 -2.58 -10.62 -11.18
C GLY A 39 -1.97 -10.60 -9.78
N PHE A 40 -1.51 -11.75 -9.27
CA PHE A 40 -0.99 -11.88 -7.90
C PHE A 40 0.17 -10.93 -7.54
N ASN A 41 1.16 -10.79 -8.42
CA ASN A 41 2.31 -9.91 -8.18
C ASN A 41 1.87 -8.43 -8.18
N GLU A 42 1.05 -8.04 -9.14
CA GLU A 42 0.51 -6.69 -9.27
C GLU A 42 -0.39 -6.33 -8.07
N PHE A 43 -1.23 -7.27 -7.63
CA PHE A 43 -2.03 -7.15 -6.42
C PHE A 43 -1.18 -6.86 -5.19
N THR A 44 -0.05 -7.56 -5.05
CA THR A 44 0.87 -7.38 -3.92
C THR A 44 1.52 -5.99 -3.93
N GLU A 45 2.00 -5.54 -5.10
CA GLU A 45 2.61 -4.22 -5.26
C GLU A 45 1.60 -3.09 -5.02
N GLN A 46 0.38 -3.24 -5.54
CA GLN A 46 -0.70 -2.27 -5.41
C GLN A 46 -1.21 -2.19 -3.97
N ALA A 47 -1.35 -3.32 -3.27
CA ALA A 47 -1.69 -3.35 -1.85
C ALA A 47 -0.68 -2.55 -1.02
N LEU A 48 0.62 -2.75 -1.27
CA LEU A 48 1.69 -2.00 -0.59
C LEU A 48 1.64 -0.50 -0.90
N ALA A 49 1.35 -0.13 -2.15
CA ALA A 49 1.20 1.26 -2.57
C ALA A 49 -0.02 1.94 -1.93
N ALA A 50 -1.18 1.28 -1.93
CA ALA A 50 -2.41 1.73 -1.26
C ALA A 50 -2.19 1.89 0.25
N GLY A 51 -1.53 0.92 0.88
CA GLY A 51 -1.17 0.97 2.30
C GLY A 51 -0.34 2.19 2.65
N ARG A 52 0.71 2.48 1.88
CA ARG A 52 1.55 3.68 2.08
C ARG A 52 0.77 4.97 1.87
N ARG A 53 -0.03 5.07 0.80
CA ARG A 53 -0.87 6.25 0.52
C ARG A 53 -1.87 6.55 1.62
N GLY A 54 -2.42 5.51 2.25
CA GLY A 54 -3.35 5.63 3.39
C GLY A 54 -2.73 6.25 4.65
N ILE A 55 -1.41 6.38 4.71
CA ILE A 55 -0.69 7.02 5.83
C ILE A 55 -0.34 8.44 5.42
N THR A 56 -1.18 9.39 5.81
CA THR A 56 -0.99 10.81 5.53
C THR A 56 -1.63 11.66 6.63
N CYS A 57 -1.38 12.96 6.61
CA CYS A 57 -2.11 13.93 7.42
C CYS A 57 -2.24 15.26 6.67
N LEU A 58 -3.20 16.09 7.07
CA LEU A 58 -3.47 17.38 6.41
C LEU A 58 -2.20 18.24 6.31
N LYS A 59 -1.38 18.29 7.37
CA LYS A 59 -0.12 19.04 7.37
C LYS A 59 0.83 18.58 6.26
N LEU A 60 1.00 17.25 6.10
CA LEU A 60 1.86 16.70 5.05
C LEU A 60 1.33 17.04 3.64
N GLN A 61 0.02 17.01 3.45
CA GLN A 61 -0.61 17.33 2.16
C GLN A 61 -0.45 18.81 1.80
N LEU A 62 -0.69 19.72 2.74
CA LEU A 62 -0.54 21.17 2.51
C LEU A 62 0.93 21.55 2.22
N SER A 63 1.89 20.94 2.90
CA SER A 63 3.32 21.18 2.64
C SER A 63 3.78 20.63 1.29
N ALA A 64 3.21 19.52 0.83
CA ALA A 64 3.49 18.99 -0.51
C ALA A 64 2.97 19.92 -1.59
N HIS A 65 1.76 20.49 -1.42
CA HIS A 65 1.16 21.43 -2.38
C HIS A 65 1.99 22.70 -2.56
N HIS A 66 2.46 23.30 -1.46
CA HIS A 66 3.33 24.50 -1.50
C HIS A 66 4.69 24.25 -2.17
N LYS A 67 5.23 23.02 -2.05
CA LYS A 67 6.48 22.64 -2.70
C LYS A 67 6.33 22.42 -4.21
N VAL A 68 5.13 22.11 -4.69
CA VAL A 68 4.86 21.98 -6.13
C VAL A 68 4.68 23.36 -6.76
N GLU A 69 3.91 24.26 -6.13
CA GLU A 69 3.69 25.64 -6.63
C GLU A 69 4.99 26.46 -6.73
N SER A 70 5.92 26.29 -5.77
CA SER A 70 7.20 27.03 -5.76
C SER A 70 8.23 26.54 -6.79
N VAL A 71 8.02 25.40 -7.44
CA VAL A 71 8.92 24.87 -8.47
C VAL A 71 8.44 25.27 -9.88
N GLU A 72 7.15 25.57 -10.05
CA GLU A 72 6.58 26.00 -11.33
C GLU A 72 6.75 27.50 -11.62
N ASP A 73 6.93 28.35 -10.60
CA ASP A 73 7.16 29.80 -10.76
C ASP A 73 8.64 30.18 -11.02
N GLY A 74 9.50 29.20 -11.29
CA GLY A 74 10.97 29.35 -11.34
C GLY A 74 11.65 29.09 -12.69
N ILE A 75 10.98 29.29 -13.82
CA ILE A 75 11.58 29.20 -15.18
C ILE A 75 11.30 30.47 -15.98
#